data_AF-A0A953H6M2-F1
#
_entry.id   AF-A0A953H6M2-F1
#
_cell.length_a   1.000
_cell.length_b   1.000
_cell.length_c   1.000
_cell.angle_alpha   90.00
_cell.angle_beta   90.00
_cell.angle_gamma   90.00
#
_symmetry.space_group_name_H-M   'P 1'
#
loop_
_entity.id
_entity.type
_entity.pdbx_description
1 polymer ?
#
loop_
_entity_poly.entity_id
_entity_poly.type
_entity_poly.pdbx_seq_one_letter_code
_entity_poly.pdbx_strand_id
1 'polypeptide(L)'
;MKLPRFKNTEGEAVVCFEPCCTNGPQREADSRTWFHHLLVRGERIYEYGCPCGTCGILFRKVGRVEHRLDDRQAFELLDGLQSLPTEDTLRKLARLLVRGYYYPLVLEATVRRVEPGTVDDYFATDVTRLFGLEPPEYELPKNPQTPYYRFGTDASMDRTGRLRGPHKALITSVIMPLHNPDDLHRARVDFWRAQSDAGVPMTALAVGIIDNQAPALEPKDPTYPYEEQFLFTNCLLDGHHRAQAAAESGVPLRILSFLALGARSMVETPDVPSVVRPFLRNPEP
;
A
#
# COMPACT_ATOMS: atom_id res chain seq x y z
N MET A 1 -20.73 -5.15 4.82
CA MET A 1 -20.22 -5.97 3.70
C MET A 1 -19.20 -6.93 4.26
N LYS A 2 -19.27 -8.23 3.93
CA LYS A 2 -18.32 -9.24 4.44
C LYS A 2 -17.21 -9.45 3.41
N LEU A 3 -15.96 -9.14 3.76
CA LEU A 3 -14.81 -9.40 2.90
C LEU A 3 -14.42 -10.89 2.92
N PRO A 4 -14.01 -11.46 1.78
CA PRO A 4 -13.56 -12.85 1.70
C PRO A 4 -12.26 -13.02 2.47
N ARG A 5 -12.12 -14.10 3.24
CA ARG A 5 -10.88 -14.39 3.99
C ARG A 5 -10.15 -15.54 3.34
N PHE A 6 -8.84 -15.39 3.21
CA PHE A 6 -7.94 -16.42 2.68
C PHE A 6 -6.91 -16.79 3.74
N LYS A 7 -6.69 -18.09 3.95
CA LYS A 7 -5.64 -18.61 4.83
C LYS A 7 -4.50 -19.16 3.98
N ASN A 8 -3.37 -18.47 3.99
CA ASN A 8 -2.14 -18.93 3.35
C ASN A 8 -1.41 -19.91 4.27
N THR A 9 -1.42 -21.19 3.92
CA THR A 9 -0.73 -22.26 4.67
C THR A 9 0.63 -22.64 4.07
N GLU A 10 0.90 -22.23 2.82
CA GLU A 10 2.04 -22.68 2.01
C GLU A 10 3.06 -21.57 1.75
N GLY A 11 2.85 -20.38 2.33
CA GLY A 11 3.73 -19.23 2.18
C GLY A 11 5.20 -19.53 2.49
N GLU A 12 6.07 -19.08 1.59
CA GLU A 12 7.54 -19.21 1.62
C GLU A 12 8.21 -17.97 2.24
N ALA A 13 7.43 -16.93 2.57
CA ALA A 13 7.92 -15.68 3.15
C ALA A 13 9.00 -14.97 2.30
N VAL A 14 8.87 -15.05 0.98
CA VAL A 14 9.67 -14.24 0.04
C VAL A 14 9.38 -12.76 0.26
N VAL A 15 8.13 -12.40 0.53
CA VAL A 15 7.68 -11.07 0.91
C VAL A 15 7.01 -11.16 2.28
N CYS A 16 7.47 -10.35 3.23
CA CYS A 16 6.93 -10.38 4.57
C CYS A 16 6.97 -9.01 5.27
N PHE A 17 6.03 -8.80 6.19
CA PHE A 17 6.00 -7.66 7.09
C PHE A 17 6.61 -8.08 8.42
N GLU A 18 7.66 -7.41 8.89
CA GLU A 18 8.23 -7.65 10.22
C GLU A 18 7.15 -7.47 11.33
N PRO A 19 7.25 -8.19 12.47
CA PRO A 19 8.42 -8.93 12.97
C PRO A 19 8.46 -10.41 12.57
N CYS A 20 7.66 -10.87 11.60
CA CYS A 20 7.43 -12.31 11.42
C CYS A 20 8.66 -13.15 10.99
N CYS A 21 9.82 -12.55 10.69
CA CYS A 21 11.02 -13.26 10.22
C CYS A 21 12.36 -12.86 10.85
N THR A 22 12.39 -11.98 11.86
CA THR A 22 13.66 -11.58 12.51
C THR A 22 14.03 -12.51 13.66
N ASN A 23 15.14 -13.23 13.55
CA ASN A 23 15.75 -14.03 14.61
C ASN A 23 17.18 -13.50 14.91
N GLY A 24 17.69 -13.75 16.12
CA GLY A 24 19.06 -13.36 16.50
C GLY A 24 19.23 -11.87 16.85
N PRO A 25 20.46 -11.33 16.79
CA PRO A 25 20.79 -9.96 17.24
C PRO A 25 20.00 -8.84 16.55
N GLN A 26 19.48 -9.10 15.34
CA GLN A 26 18.62 -8.16 14.61
C GLN A 26 17.29 -7.92 15.34
N ARG A 27 16.69 -8.96 15.95
CA ARG A 27 15.43 -8.81 16.73
C ARG A 27 15.58 -7.90 17.97
N GLU A 28 16.76 -7.87 18.59
CA GLU A 28 17.04 -6.97 19.73
C GLU A 28 17.37 -5.54 19.28
N ALA A 29 17.93 -5.37 18.08
CA ALA A 29 17.99 -4.06 17.43
C ALA A 29 16.59 -3.56 17.08
N ASP A 30 15.70 -4.46 16.63
CA ASP A 30 14.36 -4.13 16.14
C ASP A 30 13.35 -3.88 17.27
N SER A 31 13.55 -4.45 18.46
CA SER A 31 12.78 -4.06 19.65
C SER A 31 13.05 -2.61 20.10
N ARG A 32 14.09 -1.98 19.54
CA ARG A 32 14.43 -0.56 19.70
C ARG A 32 14.12 0.27 18.45
N THR A 33 13.70 -0.33 17.34
CA THR A 33 13.33 0.43 16.13
C THR A 33 11.90 0.93 16.22
N TRP A 34 11.75 2.22 15.93
CA TRP A 34 10.47 2.93 15.93
C TRP A 34 9.58 2.58 14.73
N PHE A 35 10.08 1.86 13.72
CA PHE A 35 9.36 1.55 12.49
C PHE A 35 9.32 0.04 12.26
N HIS A 36 8.33 -0.42 11.48
CA HIS A 36 8.26 -1.77 10.94
C HIS A 36 8.85 -1.81 9.53
N HIS A 37 9.17 -3.02 9.03
CA HIS A 37 9.78 -3.18 7.72
C HIS A 37 9.02 -4.16 6.83
N LEU A 38 8.92 -3.83 5.54
CA LEU A 38 8.61 -4.81 4.49
C LEU A 38 9.93 -5.39 4.00
N LEU A 39 10.04 -6.71 4.04
CA LEU A 39 11.19 -7.45 3.59
C LEU A 39 10.87 -8.17 2.29
N VAL A 40 11.87 -8.22 1.41
CA VAL A 40 11.87 -9.07 0.22
C VAL A 40 13.13 -9.94 0.28
N ARG A 41 12.96 -11.26 0.32
CA ARG A 41 14.04 -12.24 0.50
C ARG A 41 14.93 -11.97 1.72
N GLY A 42 14.33 -11.43 2.79
CA GLY A 42 15.04 -11.07 4.02
C GLY A 42 15.73 -9.70 4.01
N GLU A 43 15.67 -8.96 2.90
CA GLU A 43 16.21 -7.61 2.81
C GLU A 43 15.14 -6.55 3.06
N ARG A 44 15.46 -5.52 3.84
CA ARG A 44 14.55 -4.41 4.12
C ARG A 44 14.39 -3.53 2.90
N ILE A 45 13.18 -3.49 2.35
CA ILE A 45 12.87 -2.66 1.17
C ILE A 45 12.13 -1.40 1.58
N TYR A 46 11.19 -1.51 2.50
CA TYR A 46 10.44 -0.38 3.03
C TYR A 46 10.46 -0.34 4.54
N GLU A 47 10.44 0.87 5.06
CA GLU A 47 10.06 1.22 6.42
C GLU A 47 8.63 1.75 6.41
N TYR A 48 7.83 1.31 7.36
CA TYR A 48 6.46 1.78 7.51
C TYR A 48 6.01 1.72 8.97
N GLY A 49 4.89 2.39 9.25
CA GLY A 49 4.26 2.34 10.56
C GLY A 49 4.87 3.30 11.57
N CYS A 50 4.05 3.91 12.42
CA CYS A 50 4.51 4.51 13.67
C CYS A 50 3.77 3.84 14.84
N PRO A 51 4.45 3.12 15.75
CA PRO A 51 3.81 2.50 16.91
C PRO A 51 3.28 3.54 17.91
N CYS A 52 3.70 4.79 17.75
CA CYS A 52 3.30 5.91 18.58
C CYS A 52 1.81 6.27 18.51
N GLY A 53 1.12 5.96 17.41
CA GLY A 53 -0.29 6.34 17.19
C GLY A 53 -0.56 7.82 16.91
N THR A 54 0.42 8.66 17.22
CA THR A 54 0.27 10.10 17.35
C THR A 54 1.23 10.90 16.50
N CYS A 55 2.15 10.22 15.83
CA CYS A 55 2.99 10.81 14.80
C CYS A 55 2.44 10.45 13.42
N GLY A 56 2.74 11.29 12.44
CA GLY A 56 2.32 11.11 11.07
C GLY A 56 2.74 9.78 10.46
N ILE A 57 1.94 9.30 9.52
CA ILE A 57 2.23 8.05 8.81
C ILE A 57 3.51 8.19 7.98
N LEU A 58 4.37 7.18 8.03
CA LEU A 58 5.56 7.06 7.18
C LEU A 58 5.45 5.78 6.37
N PHE A 59 5.81 5.87 5.09
CA PHE A 59 6.11 4.71 4.26
C PHE A 59 7.29 5.07 3.34
N ARG A 60 8.49 4.60 3.67
CA ARG A 60 9.77 5.06 3.10
C ARG A 60 10.53 3.91 2.48
N LYS A 61 11.03 4.09 1.26
CA LYS A 61 11.95 3.15 0.63
C LYS A 61 13.32 3.25 1.26
N VAL A 62 13.87 2.11 1.69
CA VAL A 62 15.20 2.02 2.35
C VAL A 62 16.13 1.02 1.66
N GLY A 63 15.60 0.20 0.77
CA GLY A 63 16.36 -0.79 0.03
C GLY A 63 15.93 -0.90 -1.43
N ARG A 64 16.61 -1.78 -2.15
CA ARG A 64 16.35 -2.09 -3.56
C ARG A 64 16.19 -3.59 -3.69
N VAL A 65 15.33 -4.01 -4.61
CA VAL A 65 15.21 -5.41 -4.98
C VAL A 65 16.07 -5.65 -6.21
N GLU A 66 17.21 -6.35 -6.03
CA GLU A 66 18.14 -6.63 -7.14
C GLU A 66 17.61 -7.67 -8.12
N HIS A 67 16.80 -8.61 -7.64
CA HIS A 67 16.23 -9.68 -8.45
C HIS A 67 14.74 -9.46 -8.69
N ARG A 68 14.29 -9.65 -9.93
CA ARG A 68 12.85 -9.75 -10.20
C ARG A 68 12.28 -10.91 -9.39
N LEU A 69 11.09 -10.71 -8.83
CA LEU A 69 10.28 -11.82 -8.35
C LEU A 69 9.86 -12.60 -9.60
N ASP A 70 10.61 -13.66 -9.92
CA ASP A 70 10.35 -14.50 -11.09
C ASP A 70 9.13 -15.37 -10.80
N ASP A 71 7.96 -14.86 -11.19
CA ASP A 71 6.76 -15.65 -11.25
C ASP A 71 6.06 -15.40 -12.60
N ARG A 72 6.54 -16.08 -13.65
CA ARG A 72 5.84 -16.14 -14.94
C ARG A 72 4.37 -16.54 -14.79
N GLN A 73 4.02 -17.28 -13.73
CA GLN A 73 2.63 -17.65 -13.45
C GLN A 73 1.82 -16.45 -12.99
N ALA A 74 2.38 -15.50 -12.25
CA ALA A 74 1.67 -14.27 -11.87
C ALA A 74 1.18 -13.51 -13.09
N PHE A 75 1.99 -13.41 -14.14
CA PHE A 75 1.57 -12.79 -15.40
C PHE A 75 0.36 -13.49 -16.03
N GLU A 76 0.40 -14.82 -16.16
CA GLU A 76 -0.66 -15.62 -16.78
C GLU A 76 -1.94 -15.65 -15.91
N LEU A 77 -1.77 -15.65 -14.59
CA LEU A 77 -2.88 -15.71 -13.62
C LEU A 77 -3.57 -14.35 -13.41
N LEU A 78 -2.89 -13.25 -13.74
CA LEU A 78 -3.43 -11.89 -13.68
C LEU A 78 -4.01 -11.43 -15.02
N ASP A 79 -3.77 -12.15 -16.12
CA ASP A 79 -4.33 -11.78 -17.41
C ASP A 79 -5.85 -11.91 -17.38
N GLY A 80 -6.55 -10.79 -17.62
CA GLY A 80 -8.01 -10.75 -17.52
C GLY A 80 -8.57 -10.91 -16.10
N LEU A 81 -7.83 -10.58 -15.03
CA LEU A 81 -8.35 -10.52 -13.65
C LEU A 81 -9.66 -9.72 -13.62
N GLN A 82 -10.86 -10.29 -13.67
CA GLN A 82 -12.13 -9.53 -13.60
C GLN A 82 -12.74 -9.57 -12.20
N SER A 83 -12.58 -10.70 -11.53
CA SER A 83 -13.12 -10.99 -10.22
C SER A 83 -12.06 -11.69 -9.38
N LEU A 84 -12.40 -12.00 -8.13
CA LEU A 84 -11.51 -12.76 -7.28
C LEU A 84 -11.17 -14.11 -7.94
N PRO A 85 -9.88 -14.44 -8.08
CA PRO A 85 -9.47 -15.74 -8.60
C PRO A 85 -9.94 -16.90 -7.72
N THR A 86 -9.87 -18.11 -8.28
CA THR A 86 -10.13 -19.34 -7.54
C THR A 86 -9.16 -19.49 -6.37
N GLU A 87 -9.55 -20.26 -5.36
CA GLU A 87 -8.68 -20.50 -4.19
C GLU A 87 -7.34 -21.14 -4.57
N ASP A 88 -7.30 -21.98 -5.61
CA ASP A 88 -6.07 -22.57 -6.16
C ASP A 88 -5.12 -21.50 -6.72
N THR A 89 -5.64 -20.57 -7.52
CA THR A 89 -4.86 -19.42 -8.02
C THR A 89 -4.38 -18.53 -6.87
N LEU A 90 -5.24 -18.27 -5.88
CA LEU A 90 -4.85 -17.51 -4.69
C LEU A 90 -3.73 -18.21 -3.91
N ARG A 91 -3.76 -19.55 -3.76
CA ARG A 91 -2.69 -20.33 -3.14
C ARG A 91 -1.37 -20.18 -3.89
N LYS A 92 -1.38 -20.32 -5.21
CA LYS A 92 -0.17 -20.17 -6.06
C LYS A 92 0.48 -18.80 -5.87
N LEU A 93 -0.30 -17.72 -6.01
CA LEU A 93 0.19 -16.35 -5.85
C LEU A 93 0.66 -16.05 -4.43
N ALA A 94 -0.06 -16.57 -3.42
CA ALA A 94 0.26 -16.34 -2.02
C ALA A 94 1.50 -17.12 -1.53
N ARG A 95 2.09 -18.03 -2.32
CA ARG A 95 3.36 -18.69 -1.97
C ARG A 95 4.48 -17.68 -1.73
N LEU A 96 4.47 -16.54 -2.41
CA LEU A 96 5.44 -15.47 -2.18
C LEU A 96 5.29 -14.83 -0.79
N LEU A 97 4.12 -14.88 -0.18
CA LEU A 97 3.83 -14.21 1.08
C LEU A 97 4.17 -15.09 2.29
N VAL A 98 4.26 -14.49 3.47
CA VAL A 98 4.30 -15.27 4.72
C VAL A 98 2.99 -16.01 4.97
N ARG A 99 3.06 -17.15 5.65
CA ARG A 99 1.87 -17.88 6.13
C ARG A 99 1.04 -16.96 7.04
N GLY A 100 -0.28 -17.02 6.89
CA GLY A 100 -1.16 -16.14 7.66
C GLY A 100 -2.55 -15.99 7.05
N TYR A 101 -3.28 -15.01 7.56
CA TYR A 101 -4.60 -14.66 7.04
C TYR A 101 -4.52 -13.37 6.24
N TYR A 102 -5.22 -13.35 5.11
CA TYR A 102 -5.30 -12.22 4.21
C TYR A 102 -6.74 -11.97 3.80
N TYR A 103 -7.05 -10.72 3.47
CA TYR A 103 -8.18 -10.39 2.61
C TYR A 103 -7.67 -10.29 1.16
N PRO A 104 -7.98 -11.24 0.26
CA PRO A 104 -7.77 -11.03 -1.15
C PRO A 104 -8.82 -10.04 -1.65
N LEU A 105 -8.36 -8.94 -2.24
CA LEU A 105 -9.20 -7.86 -2.73
C LEU A 105 -8.90 -7.64 -4.22
N VAL A 106 -9.96 -7.48 -5.02
CA VAL A 106 -9.82 -6.94 -6.38
C VAL A 106 -10.18 -5.46 -6.32
N LEU A 107 -9.16 -4.63 -6.49
CA LEU A 107 -9.26 -3.18 -6.47
C LEU A 107 -9.23 -2.66 -7.90
N GLU A 108 -9.93 -1.58 -8.18
CA GLU A 108 -9.88 -0.92 -9.48
C GLU A 108 -10.04 0.59 -9.34
N ALA A 109 -9.06 1.35 -9.81
CA ALA A 109 -9.11 2.80 -9.81
C ALA A 109 -8.09 3.38 -10.80
N THR A 110 -8.25 4.65 -11.16
CA THR A 110 -7.21 5.39 -11.88
C THR A 110 -5.97 5.57 -11.00
N VAL A 111 -4.79 5.59 -11.62
CA VAL A 111 -3.51 5.79 -10.93
C VAL A 111 -2.87 7.10 -11.39
N ARG A 112 -2.24 7.80 -10.46
CA ARG A 112 -1.44 8.99 -10.76
C ARG A 112 -0.05 8.83 -10.16
N ARG A 113 0.99 8.95 -10.97
CA ARG A 113 2.37 8.97 -10.49
C ARG A 113 2.61 10.26 -9.70
N VAL A 114 3.28 10.13 -8.56
CA VAL A 114 3.58 11.23 -7.64
C VAL A 114 5.07 11.26 -7.36
N GLU A 115 5.65 12.44 -7.50
CA GLU A 115 7.03 12.71 -7.11
C GLU A 115 7.08 13.19 -5.65
N PRO A 116 8.04 12.68 -4.84
CA PRO A 116 8.20 13.12 -3.46
C PRO A 116 8.39 14.64 -3.36
N GLY A 117 7.72 15.27 -2.40
CA GLY A 117 7.78 16.71 -2.15
C GLY A 117 6.93 17.58 -3.09
N THR A 118 6.19 16.99 -4.04
CA THR A 118 5.25 17.75 -4.88
C THR A 118 3.92 18.01 -4.18
N VAL A 119 3.08 18.88 -4.74
CA VAL A 119 1.75 19.19 -4.19
C VAL A 119 0.80 17.98 -4.17
N ASP A 120 1.07 16.97 -4.99
CA ASP A 120 0.30 15.73 -5.00
C ASP A 120 0.80 14.71 -3.96
N ASP A 121 1.93 14.97 -3.32
CA ASP A 121 2.55 14.07 -2.34
C ASP A 121 1.79 14.09 -1.01
N TYR A 122 1.09 12.99 -0.72
CA TYR A 122 0.39 12.73 0.54
C TYR A 122 1.27 12.97 1.77
N PHE A 123 2.54 12.55 1.73
CA PHE A 123 3.43 12.71 2.89
C PHE A 123 3.88 14.18 3.07
N ALA A 124 4.08 14.90 1.97
CA ALA A 124 4.43 16.32 1.99
C ALA A 124 3.24 17.26 2.24
N THR A 125 2.02 16.78 2.02
CA THR A 125 0.80 17.60 2.11
C THR A 125 -0.11 17.13 3.23
N ASP A 126 -0.91 16.09 3.00
CA ASP A 126 -1.92 15.58 3.93
C ASP A 126 -1.35 15.27 5.32
N VAL A 127 -0.23 14.56 5.40
CA VAL A 127 0.43 14.26 6.67
C VAL A 127 0.92 15.54 7.35
N THR A 128 1.52 16.46 6.59
CA THR A 128 2.06 17.72 7.16
C THR A 128 0.94 18.67 7.61
N ARG A 129 -0.21 18.69 6.94
CA ARG A 129 -1.36 19.49 7.37
C ARG A 129 -1.96 18.97 8.67
N LEU A 130 -2.02 17.64 8.83
CA LEU A 130 -2.57 17.04 10.05
C LEU A 130 -1.59 17.11 11.23
N PHE A 131 -0.35 16.66 11.04
CA PHE A 131 0.62 16.48 12.12
C PHE A 131 1.63 17.64 12.26
N GLY A 132 1.82 18.42 11.21
CA GLY A 132 2.93 19.37 11.10
C GLY A 132 4.24 18.69 10.71
N LEU A 133 5.33 19.43 10.87
CA LEU A 133 6.68 18.89 10.79
C LEU A 133 7.03 18.26 12.14
N GLU A 134 7.50 17.03 12.11
CA GLU A 134 7.66 16.19 13.30
C GLU A 134 9.11 15.74 13.48
N PRO A 135 9.54 15.45 14.72
CA PRO A 135 10.84 14.86 14.97
C PRO A 135 11.07 13.56 14.17
N PRO A 136 12.32 13.28 13.73
CA PRO A 136 13.50 14.13 13.85
C PRO A 136 13.61 15.20 12.74
N GLU A 137 12.74 15.12 11.73
CA GLU A 137 12.76 15.91 10.50
C GLU A 137 11.92 17.20 10.67
N TYR A 138 12.28 18.04 11.64
CA TYR A 138 11.55 19.29 11.95
C TYR A 138 11.57 20.33 10.82
N GLU A 139 12.40 20.13 9.81
CA GLU A 139 12.65 21.07 8.71
C GLU A 139 12.02 20.62 7.39
N LEU A 140 11.72 19.33 7.24
CA LEU A 140 11.26 18.74 5.98
C LEU A 140 10.11 17.77 6.23
N PRO A 141 9.11 17.73 5.34
CA PRO A 141 8.10 16.69 5.42
C PRO A 141 8.68 15.29 5.30
N LYS A 142 7.93 14.32 5.81
CA LYS A 142 8.25 12.90 5.63
C LYS A 142 8.39 12.59 4.15
N ASN A 143 9.46 11.89 3.79
CA ASN A 143 9.80 11.64 2.40
C ASN A 143 9.78 10.13 2.12
N PRO A 144 8.96 9.65 1.15
CA PRO A 144 8.90 8.23 0.79
C PRO A 144 10.16 7.71 0.07
N GLN A 145 11.11 8.58 -0.31
CA GLN A 145 12.40 8.27 -0.95
C GLN A 145 12.28 7.58 -2.33
N THR A 146 11.08 7.53 -2.90
CA THR A 146 10.81 6.96 -4.22
C THR A 146 9.55 7.59 -4.79
N PRO A 147 9.46 7.77 -6.12
CA PRO A 147 8.17 8.00 -6.77
C PRO A 147 7.22 6.84 -6.45
N TYR A 148 5.95 7.17 -6.28
CA TYR A 148 4.88 6.23 -5.98
C TYR A 148 3.62 6.62 -6.76
N TYR A 149 2.51 5.90 -6.56
CA TYR A 149 1.25 6.25 -7.20
C TYR A 149 0.15 6.48 -6.17
N ARG A 150 -0.69 7.51 -6.36
CA ARG A 150 -2.00 7.58 -5.72
C ARG A 150 -2.97 6.69 -6.48
N PHE A 151 -3.77 5.92 -5.76
CA PHE A 151 -4.71 4.95 -6.32
C PHE A 151 -6.15 5.39 -6.02
N GLY A 152 -6.83 5.85 -7.07
CA GLY A 152 -8.15 6.47 -6.96
C GLY A 152 -8.12 7.85 -6.30
N THR A 153 -9.28 8.23 -5.78
CA THR A 153 -9.48 9.48 -5.05
C THR A 153 -9.56 9.18 -3.56
N ASP A 154 -9.05 10.07 -2.73
CA ASP A 154 -9.19 9.95 -1.28
C ASP A 154 -10.65 9.99 -0.87
N ALA A 155 -10.97 9.30 0.23
CA ALA A 155 -12.32 9.22 0.77
C ALA A 155 -12.38 9.79 2.19
N SER A 156 -13.54 10.34 2.55
CA SER A 156 -13.84 10.73 3.92
C SER A 156 -14.61 9.61 4.62
N MET A 157 -14.29 9.36 5.87
CA MET A 157 -15.02 8.42 6.73
C MET A 157 -15.40 9.11 8.03
N ASP A 158 -16.68 9.04 8.39
CA ASP A 158 -17.13 9.49 9.71
C ASP A 158 -16.63 8.51 10.78
N ARG A 159 -16.06 9.06 11.84
CA ARG A 159 -15.46 8.32 12.94
C ARG A 159 -15.97 8.88 14.26
N THR A 160 -15.97 8.03 15.26
CA THR A 160 -16.21 8.45 16.65
C THR A 160 -14.95 8.08 17.42
N GLY A 161 -14.23 9.10 17.88
CA GLY A 161 -12.91 8.94 18.48
C GLY A 161 -12.96 8.49 19.94
N ARG A 162 -11.80 8.09 20.48
CA ARG A 162 -11.66 7.74 21.91
C ARG A 162 -11.70 8.96 22.84
N LEU A 163 -11.29 10.14 22.38
CA LEU A 163 -11.06 11.34 23.21
C LEU A 163 -11.91 12.55 22.79
N ARG A 164 -12.35 12.61 21.53
CA ARG A 164 -13.24 13.63 20.98
C ARG A 164 -14.37 12.91 20.26
N GLY A 165 -15.55 13.53 20.20
CA GLY A 165 -16.78 12.94 19.69
C GLY A 165 -16.74 12.58 18.19
N PRO A 166 -17.85 12.80 17.45
CA PRO A 166 -17.87 12.60 16.01
C PRO A 166 -16.83 13.48 15.30
N HIS A 167 -16.03 12.89 14.43
CA HIS A 167 -15.03 13.58 13.60
C HIS A 167 -14.89 12.87 12.23
N LYS A 168 -14.06 13.42 11.35
CA LYS A 168 -13.78 12.84 10.03
C LYS A 168 -12.36 12.31 9.94
N ALA A 169 -12.22 11.14 9.36
CA ALA A 169 -10.94 10.59 8.94
C ALA A 169 -10.77 10.66 7.42
N LEU A 170 -9.55 10.94 6.97
CA LEU A 170 -9.15 10.81 5.58
C LEU A 170 -8.69 9.38 5.31
N ILE A 171 -9.16 8.78 4.23
CA ILE A 171 -8.67 7.51 3.71
C ILE A 171 -7.92 7.78 2.40
N THR A 172 -6.65 7.44 2.37
CA THR A 172 -5.79 7.53 1.19
C THR A 172 -5.30 6.14 0.81
N SER A 173 -5.29 5.84 -0.50
CA SER A 173 -4.71 4.61 -1.04
C SER A 173 -3.53 4.94 -1.95
N VAL A 174 -2.42 4.23 -1.75
CA VAL A 174 -1.19 4.41 -2.53
C VAL A 174 -0.67 3.07 -3.02
N ILE A 175 0.07 3.11 -4.13
CA ILE A 175 0.85 1.99 -4.64
C ILE A 175 2.33 2.31 -4.45
N MET A 176 3.02 1.47 -3.70
CA MET A 176 4.44 1.58 -3.41
C MET A 176 5.23 0.56 -4.24
N PRO A 177 5.99 0.98 -5.26
CA PRO A 177 6.59 0.05 -6.22
C PRO A 177 7.96 -0.49 -5.78
N LEU A 178 8.10 -1.82 -5.73
CA LEU A 178 9.39 -2.47 -5.43
C LEU A 178 10.53 -2.00 -6.35
N HIS A 179 10.23 -1.74 -7.63
CA HIS A 179 11.17 -1.12 -8.58
C HIS A 179 10.86 0.37 -8.75
N ASN A 180 11.90 1.20 -8.83
CA ASN A 180 11.71 2.64 -9.06
C ASN A 180 11.02 2.86 -10.43
N PRO A 181 9.92 3.63 -10.50
CA PRO A 181 9.28 3.98 -11.77
C PRO A 181 10.21 4.58 -12.83
N ASP A 182 11.27 5.27 -12.42
CA ASP A 182 12.25 5.86 -13.35
C ASP A 182 13.15 4.83 -14.06
N ASP A 183 13.30 3.64 -13.46
CA ASP A 183 14.16 2.58 -14.00
C ASP A 183 13.38 1.62 -14.93
N LEU A 184 12.10 1.90 -15.19
CA LEU A 184 11.25 1.04 -16.00
C LEU A 184 11.61 1.12 -17.49
N HIS A 185 11.78 -0.04 -18.11
CA HIS A 185 11.95 -0.13 -19.57
C HIS A 185 10.81 0.54 -20.34
N ARG A 186 11.11 1.67 -20.99
CA ARG A 186 10.16 2.45 -21.79
C ARG A 186 9.39 1.62 -22.81
N ALA A 187 10.08 0.77 -23.57
CA ALA A 187 9.45 -0.09 -24.57
C ALA A 187 8.39 -1.05 -24.00
N ARG A 188 8.53 -1.47 -22.73
CA ARG A 188 7.52 -2.30 -22.05
C ARG A 188 6.33 -1.49 -21.57
N VAL A 189 6.54 -0.25 -21.15
CA VAL A 189 5.44 0.69 -20.83
C VAL A 189 4.61 0.96 -22.09
N ASP A 190 5.26 1.29 -23.20
CA ASP A 190 4.60 1.57 -24.48
C ASP A 190 3.85 0.35 -25.02
N PHE A 191 4.45 -0.84 -24.91
CA PHE A 191 3.77 -2.10 -25.24
C PHE A 191 2.45 -2.23 -24.47
N TRP A 192 2.46 -2.01 -23.15
CA TRP A 192 1.25 -2.13 -22.36
C TRP A 192 0.21 -1.08 -22.69
N ARG A 193 0.62 0.17 -22.95
CA ARG A 193 -0.30 1.22 -23.43
C ARG A 193 -1.05 0.75 -24.68
N ALA A 194 -0.32 0.24 -25.67
CA ALA A 194 -0.92 -0.30 -26.89
C ALA A 194 -1.84 -1.51 -26.63
N GLN A 195 -1.50 -2.38 -25.67
CA GLN A 195 -2.39 -3.48 -25.28
C GLN A 195 -3.69 -2.97 -24.63
N SER A 196 -3.61 -1.95 -23.79
CA SER A 196 -4.81 -1.33 -23.20
C SER A 196 -5.67 -0.61 -24.22
N ASP A 197 -5.08 0.03 -25.23
CA ASP A 197 -5.82 0.63 -26.34
C ASP A 197 -6.61 -0.45 -27.13
N ALA A 198 -6.10 -1.69 -27.15
CA ALA A 198 -6.77 -2.87 -27.69
C ALA A 198 -7.76 -3.55 -26.71
N GLY A 199 -8.03 -2.94 -25.55
CA GLY A 199 -9.00 -3.43 -24.57
C GLY A 199 -8.47 -4.43 -23.53
N VAL A 200 -7.15 -4.68 -23.50
CA VAL A 200 -6.55 -5.54 -22.47
C VAL A 200 -6.49 -4.78 -21.14
N PRO A 201 -7.07 -5.31 -20.04
CA PRO A 201 -7.05 -4.62 -18.75
C PRO A 201 -5.63 -4.50 -18.19
N MET A 202 -5.33 -3.37 -17.58
CA MET A 202 -4.09 -3.18 -16.83
C MET A 202 -4.23 -3.87 -15.49
N THR A 203 -3.49 -4.96 -15.27
CA THR A 203 -3.56 -5.76 -14.04
C THR A 203 -2.23 -5.82 -13.29
N ALA A 204 -2.32 -5.86 -11.97
CA ALA A 204 -1.17 -5.88 -11.05
C ALA A 204 -1.42 -6.77 -9.84
N LEU A 205 -0.32 -7.16 -9.18
CA LEU A 205 -0.33 -7.93 -7.93
C LEU A 205 0.34 -7.12 -6.83
N ALA A 206 -0.32 -7.04 -5.68
CA ALA A 206 0.20 -6.34 -4.51
C ALA A 206 0.00 -7.12 -3.21
N VAL A 207 0.81 -6.78 -2.22
CA VAL A 207 0.50 -7.07 -0.82
C VAL A 207 0.09 -5.76 -0.13
N GLY A 208 -1.05 -5.79 0.54
CA GLY A 208 -1.67 -4.62 1.15
C GLY A 208 -1.41 -4.54 2.65
N ILE A 209 -1.29 -3.32 3.16
CA ILE A 209 -1.32 -3.02 4.59
C ILE A 209 -2.10 -1.72 4.85
N ILE A 210 -2.76 -1.65 6.00
CA ILE A 210 -3.44 -0.43 6.46
C ILE A 210 -2.68 0.09 7.68
N ASP A 211 -2.44 1.39 7.70
CA ASP A 211 -1.99 2.15 8.87
C ASP A 211 -3.06 3.17 9.25
N ASN A 212 -3.14 3.52 10.53
CA ASN A 212 -4.03 4.56 11.03
C ASN A 212 -3.34 5.39 12.13
N GLN A 213 -3.41 6.71 12.00
CA GLN A 213 -2.78 7.65 12.94
C GLN A 213 -3.66 8.87 13.14
N ALA A 214 -3.61 9.45 14.34
CA ALA A 214 -4.26 10.72 14.67
C ALA A 214 -3.36 11.53 15.61
N PRO A 215 -3.19 12.85 15.43
CA PRO A 215 -2.27 13.64 16.25
C PRO A 215 -2.63 13.59 17.73
N ALA A 216 -1.63 13.70 18.61
CA ALA A 216 -1.85 13.77 20.06
C ALA A 216 -2.64 15.03 20.48
N LEU A 217 -2.59 16.07 19.65
CA LEU A 217 -3.24 17.36 19.82
C LEU A 217 -4.14 17.67 18.62
N GLU A 218 -4.56 18.91 18.49
CA GLU A 218 -5.36 19.37 17.35
C GLU A 218 -4.56 19.33 16.04
N PRO A 219 -5.24 19.19 14.88
CA PRO A 219 -4.60 19.30 13.59
C PRO A 219 -3.71 20.54 13.50
N LYS A 220 -2.52 20.38 12.91
CA LYS A 220 -1.56 21.48 12.81
C LYS A 220 -2.11 22.63 11.95
N ASP A 221 -2.77 22.30 10.86
CA ASP A 221 -3.54 23.23 10.03
C ASP A 221 -5.00 23.27 10.53
N PRO A 222 -5.46 24.37 11.16
CA PRO A 222 -6.82 24.49 11.67
C PRO A 222 -7.91 24.44 10.59
N THR A 223 -7.53 24.59 9.32
CA THR A 223 -8.45 24.50 8.18
C THR A 223 -8.53 23.09 7.59
N TYR A 224 -7.72 22.15 8.08
CA TYR A 224 -7.76 20.77 7.62
C TYR A 224 -9.00 20.05 8.19
N PRO A 225 -9.85 19.44 7.35
CA PRO A 225 -11.16 18.96 7.78
C PRO A 225 -11.12 17.57 8.44
N TYR A 226 -9.94 16.99 8.61
CA TYR A 226 -9.74 15.63 9.10
C TYR A 226 -8.95 15.65 10.41
N GLU A 227 -9.29 14.75 11.32
CA GLU A 227 -8.62 14.57 12.62
C GLU A 227 -7.89 13.22 12.72
N GLU A 228 -8.09 12.33 11.75
CA GLU A 228 -7.45 11.01 11.68
C GLU A 228 -7.13 10.68 10.22
N GLN A 229 -6.10 9.88 9.98
CA GLN A 229 -5.72 9.40 8.66
C GLN A 229 -5.60 7.88 8.63
N PHE A 230 -6.12 7.29 7.57
CA PHE A 230 -5.93 5.90 7.17
C PHE A 230 -5.12 5.87 5.88
N LEU A 231 -3.99 5.17 5.88
CA LEU A 231 -3.22 4.91 4.67
C LEU A 231 -3.33 3.43 4.30
N PHE A 232 -4.01 3.16 3.19
CA PHE A 232 -4.02 1.84 2.57
C PHE A 232 -2.89 1.73 1.54
N THR A 233 -1.80 1.07 1.93
CA THR A 233 -0.63 0.91 1.07
C THR A 233 -0.65 -0.43 0.35
N ASN A 234 -0.62 -0.39 -0.98
CA ASN A 234 -0.46 -1.54 -1.85
C ASN A 234 1.00 -1.64 -2.32
N CYS A 235 1.79 -2.54 -1.73
CA CYS A 235 3.16 -2.78 -2.15
C CYS A 235 3.15 -3.61 -3.44
N LEU A 236 3.57 -3.01 -4.55
CA LEU A 236 3.46 -3.60 -5.89
C LEU A 236 4.52 -4.70 -6.08
N LEU A 237 4.07 -5.94 -6.12
CA LEU A 237 4.90 -7.13 -6.30
C LEU A 237 5.16 -7.42 -7.77
N ASP A 238 4.14 -7.23 -8.61
CA ASP A 238 4.23 -7.35 -10.06
C ASP A 238 3.28 -6.38 -10.75
N GLY A 239 3.58 -6.04 -12.01
CA GLY A 239 2.80 -5.11 -12.83
C GLY A 239 3.36 -3.69 -12.87
N HIS A 240 4.63 -3.47 -12.53
CA HIS A 240 5.25 -2.12 -12.49
C HIS A 240 5.13 -1.37 -13.82
N HIS A 241 5.39 -2.02 -14.96
CA HIS A 241 5.21 -1.39 -16.28
C HIS A 241 3.75 -1.11 -16.62
N ARG A 242 2.81 -1.96 -16.18
CA ARG A 242 1.36 -1.76 -16.38
C ARG A 242 0.83 -0.62 -15.52
N ALA A 243 1.31 -0.49 -14.27
CA ALA A 243 0.96 0.63 -13.40
C ALA A 243 1.46 1.96 -13.97
N GLN A 244 2.70 2.01 -14.46
CA GLN A 244 3.24 3.19 -15.14
C GLN A 244 2.44 3.50 -16.43
N ALA A 245 2.14 2.49 -17.23
CA ALA A 245 1.34 2.65 -18.44
C ALA A 245 -0.08 3.16 -18.14
N ALA A 246 -0.73 2.62 -17.10
CA ALA A 246 -2.04 3.08 -16.63
C ALA A 246 -1.99 4.54 -16.18
N ALA A 247 -0.93 4.95 -15.46
CA ALA A 247 -0.75 6.32 -15.02
C ALA A 247 -0.56 7.30 -16.19
N GLU A 248 0.14 6.89 -17.25
CA GLU A 248 0.35 7.70 -18.44
C GLU A 248 -0.87 7.76 -19.37
N SER A 249 -1.65 6.69 -19.43
CA SER A 249 -2.86 6.62 -20.28
C SER A 249 -4.13 7.09 -19.55
N GLY A 250 -4.07 7.34 -18.24
CA GLY A 250 -5.24 7.73 -17.45
C GLY A 250 -6.31 6.63 -17.33
N VAL A 251 -5.96 5.37 -17.64
CA VAL A 251 -6.86 4.23 -17.58
C VAL A 251 -6.83 3.58 -16.18
N PRO A 252 -7.92 2.91 -15.74
CA PRO A 252 -7.91 2.22 -14.47
C PRO A 252 -6.86 1.09 -14.41
N LEU A 253 -6.17 0.99 -13.28
CA LEU A 253 -5.37 -0.16 -12.91
C LEU A 253 -6.20 -1.07 -12.01
N ARG A 254 -6.20 -2.36 -12.31
CA ARG A 254 -6.83 -3.38 -11.50
C ARG A 254 -5.79 -4.16 -10.70
N ILE A 255 -5.97 -4.26 -9.39
CA ILE A 255 -4.99 -4.85 -8.49
C ILE A 255 -5.62 -6.02 -7.76
N LEU A 256 -4.98 -7.18 -7.81
CA LEU A 256 -5.19 -8.22 -6.82
C LEU A 256 -4.30 -7.90 -5.62
N SER A 257 -4.89 -7.44 -4.52
CA SER A 257 -4.18 -7.09 -3.30
C SER A 257 -4.44 -8.12 -2.21
N PHE A 258 -3.38 -8.72 -1.67
CA PHE A 258 -3.45 -9.53 -0.46
C PHE A 258 -3.26 -8.63 0.76
N LEU A 259 -4.35 -8.10 1.32
CA LEU A 259 -4.29 -7.27 2.52
C LEU A 259 -4.00 -8.14 3.75
N ALA A 260 -2.86 -7.91 4.38
CA ALA A 260 -2.38 -8.69 5.51
C ALA A 260 -3.19 -8.39 6.80
N LEU A 261 -3.71 -9.43 7.45
CA LEU A 261 -4.45 -9.30 8.71
C LEU A 261 -3.56 -9.33 9.96
N GLY A 262 -2.38 -9.92 9.85
CA GLY A 262 -1.43 -10.06 10.96
C GLY A 262 -0.32 -9.01 10.98
N ALA A 263 -0.28 -8.11 9.99
CA ALA A 263 0.74 -7.08 9.93
C ALA A 263 0.48 -6.05 11.05
N ARG A 264 1.51 -5.82 11.89
CA ARG A 264 1.46 -4.80 12.93
C ARG A 264 1.78 -3.47 12.26
N SER A 265 0.76 -2.64 12.09
CA SER A 265 0.90 -1.26 11.61
C SER A 265 -0.20 -0.39 12.18
N MET A 266 -1.39 -0.98 12.34
CA MET A 266 -2.54 -0.29 12.87
C MET A 266 -2.40 -0.11 14.38
N VAL A 267 -2.64 1.12 14.82
CA VAL A 267 -2.71 1.52 16.24
C VAL A 267 -4.06 1.12 16.82
N GLU A 268 -5.11 1.17 16.00
CA GLU A 268 -6.43 0.62 16.30
C GLU A 268 -6.89 -0.29 15.18
N THR A 269 -7.50 -1.43 15.50
CA THR A 269 -8.12 -2.29 14.48
C THR A 269 -9.32 -1.59 13.86
N PRO A 270 -9.27 -1.15 12.59
CA PRO A 270 -10.37 -0.46 11.96
C PRO A 270 -11.40 -1.45 11.43
N ASP A 271 -12.57 -0.91 11.07
CA ASP A 271 -13.47 -1.61 10.16
C ASP A 271 -12.85 -1.64 8.76
N VAL A 272 -12.02 -2.66 8.50
CA VAL A 272 -11.33 -2.87 7.22
C VAL A 272 -12.27 -2.71 6.01
N PRO A 273 -13.50 -3.29 6.00
CA PRO A 273 -14.49 -3.01 4.97
C PRO A 273 -14.70 -1.53 4.66
N SER A 274 -14.79 -0.65 5.66
CA SER A 274 -14.99 0.79 5.45
C SER A 274 -13.78 1.47 4.82
N VAL A 275 -12.56 1.05 5.17
CA VAL A 275 -11.32 1.60 4.61
C VAL A 275 -11.14 1.21 3.14
N VAL A 276 -11.43 -0.04 2.78
CA VAL A 276 -11.16 -0.54 1.42
C VAL A 276 -12.30 -0.32 0.44
N ARG A 277 -13.54 -0.12 0.92
CA ARG A 277 -14.74 0.02 0.09
C ARG A 277 -14.62 1.06 -1.04
N PRO A 278 -14.01 2.25 -0.84
CA PRO A 278 -13.86 3.22 -1.93
C PRO A 278 -13.07 2.70 -3.13
N PHE A 279 -12.24 1.67 -2.93
CA PHE A 279 -11.29 1.15 -3.92
C PHE A 279 -11.67 -0.23 -4.45
N LEU A 280 -12.68 -0.87 -3.85
CA LEU A 280 -13.15 -2.18 -4.32
C LEU A 280 -13.73 -2.03 -5.72
N ARG A 281 -13.34 -2.94 -6.60
CA ARG A 281 -14.02 -3.09 -7.87
C ARG A 281 -15.46 -3.51 -7.60
N ASN A 282 -16.41 -2.65 -7.96
CA ASN A 282 -17.80 -3.08 -8.03
C ASN A 282 -17.91 -4.00 -9.25
N PRO A 283 -18.42 -5.24 -9.13
CA PRO A 283 -18.88 -5.93 -10.31
C PRO A 283 -19.93 -5.00 -10.96
N GLU A 284 -19.79 -4.74 -12.26
CA GLU A 284 -20.88 -4.08 -12.99
C GLU A 284 -22.19 -4.86 -12.73
N PRO A 285 -23.33 -4.16 -12.59
CA PRO A 285 -24.62 -4.79 -12.35
C PRO A 285 -25.02 -5.79 -13.45
#